data_AF-A0A316VDG6-F1
#
_entry.id   AF-A0A316VDG6-F1
#
_cell.length_a   1.000
_cell.length_b   1.000
_cell.length_c   1.000
_cell.angle_alpha   90.00
_cell.angle_beta   90.00
_cell.angle_gamma   90.00
#
_symmetry.space_group_name_H-M   'P 1'
#
loop_
_entity.id
_entity.type
_entity.pdbx_description
1 polymer ?
#
loop_
_entity_poly.entity_id
_entity_poly.type
_entity_poly.pdbx_seq_one_letter_code
_entity_poly.pdbx_strand_id
1 'polypeptide(L)'
;MSSMYGSNPVLELMQKADRLAEAFDSTHQHTLPIVQELLGVLTSPSSADCDPMERVEQKLGYLRIALEHMEKSVTEMMSMLYQVDVFLEQPQTQGVSSKDPRAALEHVSDLFHMYQSELLEKREALADLTCEEISPADFAQRWSSLDSVKSGRKQTMDDLADLLAGLG
;
A
#
# COMPACT_ATOMS: atom_id res chain seq x y z
N MET A 1 39.94 -9.64 -9.65
CA MET A 1 39.75 -8.91 -8.39
C MET A 1 38.26 -8.77 -8.17
N SER A 2 37.71 -9.65 -7.35
CA SER A 2 36.27 -9.80 -7.13
C SER A 2 35.78 -8.66 -6.24
N SER A 3 35.09 -7.69 -6.83
CA SER A 3 34.33 -6.70 -6.07
C SER A 3 33.06 -7.39 -5.56
N MET A 4 33.17 -8.11 -4.45
CA MET A 4 32.01 -8.53 -3.66
C MET A 4 31.42 -7.27 -3.01
N TYR A 5 30.66 -6.50 -3.78
CA TYR A 5 29.65 -5.62 -3.19
C TYR A 5 28.61 -6.54 -2.57
N GLY A 6 28.80 -6.91 -1.31
CA GLY A 6 27.70 -7.44 -0.52
C GLY A 6 26.65 -6.34 -0.47
N SER A 7 25.55 -6.51 -1.20
CA SER A 7 24.40 -5.61 -1.14
C SER A 7 24.04 -5.39 0.33
N ASN A 8 23.93 -4.13 0.76
CA ASN A 8 23.48 -3.83 2.10
C ASN A 8 22.06 -4.41 2.26
N PRO A 9 21.82 -5.38 3.16
CA PRO A 9 20.53 -6.06 3.27
C PRO A 9 19.39 -5.11 3.62
N VAL A 10 19.69 -4.02 4.33
CA VAL A 10 18.71 -2.95 4.62
C VAL A 10 18.29 -2.26 3.32
N LEU A 11 19.24 -2.01 2.42
CA LEU A 11 18.98 -1.36 1.14
C LEU A 11 18.17 -2.27 0.19
N GLU A 12 18.40 -3.59 0.21
CA GLU A 12 17.56 -4.55 -0.52
C GLU A 12 16.14 -4.62 0.04
N LEU A 13 15.99 -4.60 1.37
CA LEU A 13 14.68 -4.57 2.03
C LEU A 13 13.91 -3.29 1.69
N MET A 14 14.59 -2.13 1.69
CA MET A 14 14.02 -0.85 1.27
C MET A 14 13.57 -0.87 -0.19
N GLN A 15 14.42 -1.30 -1.11
CA GLN A 15 14.05 -1.40 -2.53
C GLN A 15 12.86 -2.34 -2.77
N LYS A 16 12.71 -3.36 -1.93
CA LYS A 16 11.56 -4.26 -2.01
C LYS A 16 10.29 -3.60 -1.43
N ALA A 17 10.40 -2.90 -0.31
CA ALA A 17 9.33 -2.12 0.29
C ALA A 17 8.79 -1.05 -0.68
N ASP A 18 9.67 -0.28 -1.30
CA ASP A 18 9.30 0.74 -2.27
C ASP A 18 8.57 0.16 -3.48
N ARG A 19 9.08 -0.95 -4.05
CA ARG A 19 8.43 -1.62 -5.18
C ARG A 19 7.02 -2.12 -4.84
N LEU A 20 6.83 -2.65 -3.63
CA LEU A 20 5.52 -3.11 -3.17
C LEU A 20 4.56 -1.94 -2.92
N ALA A 21 5.07 -0.84 -2.36
CA ALA A 21 4.33 0.39 -2.16
C ALA A 21 3.88 1.01 -3.50
N GLU A 22 4.78 1.08 -4.48
CA GLU A 22 4.46 1.52 -5.84
C GLU A 22 3.44 0.61 -6.52
N ALA A 23 3.55 -0.72 -6.34
CA ALA A 23 2.58 -1.67 -6.89
C ALA A 23 1.19 -1.49 -6.28
N PHE A 24 1.10 -1.25 -4.97
CA PHE A 24 -0.15 -0.93 -4.28
C PHE A 24 -0.75 0.38 -4.81
N ASP A 25 0.03 1.46 -4.80
CA ASP A 25 -0.40 2.79 -5.24
C ASP A 25 -0.85 2.78 -6.71
N SER A 26 -0.09 2.11 -7.57
CA SER A 26 -0.41 1.97 -8.99
C SER A 26 -1.73 1.21 -9.15
N THR A 27 -1.90 0.09 -8.45
CA THR A 27 -3.15 -0.69 -8.50
C THR A 27 -4.33 0.17 -8.05
N HIS A 28 -4.19 0.91 -6.96
CA HIS A 28 -5.21 1.84 -6.47
C HIS A 28 -5.54 2.93 -7.50
N GLN A 29 -4.54 3.56 -8.12
CA GLN A 29 -4.76 4.58 -9.14
C GLN A 29 -5.56 4.05 -10.34
N HIS A 30 -5.33 2.81 -10.76
CA HIS A 30 -6.11 2.18 -11.84
C HIS A 30 -7.58 1.96 -11.48
N THR A 31 -7.93 1.91 -10.18
CA THR A 31 -9.33 1.78 -9.74
C THR A 31 -10.10 3.09 -9.74
N LEU A 32 -9.43 4.25 -9.66
CA LEU A 32 -10.09 5.57 -9.61
C LEU A 32 -11.04 5.83 -10.79
N PRO A 33 -10.65 5.61 -12.07
CA PRO A 33 -11.60 5.78 -13.18
C PRO A 33 -12.76 4.78 -13.11
N ILE A 34 -12.52 3.56 -12.62
CA ILE A 34 -13.57 2.53 -12.47
C ILE A 34 -14.62 2.98 -11.45
N VAL A 35 -14.19 3.57 -10.34
CA VAL A 35 -15.08 4.14 -9.32
C VAL A 35 -15.90 5.31 -9.89
N GLN A 36 -15.28 6.17 -10.69
CA GLN A 36 -15.99 7.28 -11.36
C GLN A 36 -17.04 6.77 -12.37
N GLU A 37 -16.73 5.72 -13.11
CA GLU A 37 -17.68 5.08 -14.01
C GLU A 37 -18.82 4.40 -13.24
N LEU A 38 -18.52 3.71 -12.14
CA LEU A 38 -19.52 3.10 -11.26
C LEU A 38 -20.49 4.14 -10.71
N LEU A 39 -19.99 5.29 -10.25
CA LEU A 39 -20.81 6.44 -9.86
C LEU A 39 -21.74 6.90 -10.98
N GLY A 40 -21.22 7.02 -12.21
CA GLY A 40 -22.01 7.43 -13.38
C GLY A 40 -23.16 6.48 -13.66
N VAL A 41 -22.92 5.17 -13.52
CA VAL A 41 -23.96 4.14 -13.72
C VAL A 41 -25.01 4.18 -12.60
N LEU A 42 -24.58 4.30 -11.35
CA LEU A 42 -25.49 4.31 -10.19
C LEU A 42 -26.36 5.57 -10.13
N THR A 43 -25.86 6.71 -10.63
CA THR A 43 -26.59 7.99 -10.63
C THR A 43 -27.43 8.21 -11.89
N SER A 44 -27.09 7.58 -13.02
CA SER A 44 -27.77 7.76 -14.31
C SER A 44 -27.95 6.42 -15.03
N PRO A 45 -28.94 5.60 -14.65
CA PRO A 45 -29.15 4.25 -15.20
C PRO A 45 -29.68 4.21 -16.65
N SER A 46 -29.76 5.35 -17.35
CA SER A 46 -30.53 5.51 -18.59
C SER A 46 -29.75 5.28 -19.90
N SER A 47 -28.92 4.23 -19.97
CA SER A 47 -28.27 3.82 -21.23
C SER A 47 -28.95 2.59 -21.83
N ALA A 48 -29.38 2.68 -23.09
CA ALA A 48 -30.28 1.72 -23.76
C ALA A 48 -29.65 0.37 -24.19
N ASP A 49 -28.34 0.18 -24.05
CA ASP A 49 -27.61 -0.92 -24.72
C ASP A 49 -27.20 -2.11 -23.82
N CYS A 50 -27.35 -2.02 -22.49
CA CYS A 50 -26.98 -3.12 -21.58
C CYS A 50 -27.71 -2.98 -20.23
N ASP A 51 -27.99 -4.10 -19.55
CA ASP A 51 -28.67 -4.06 -18.25
C ASP A 51 -27.81 -3.28 -17.22
N PRO A 52 -28.37 -2.27 -16.54
CA PRO A 52 -27.61 -1.43 -15.63
C PRO A 52 -26.99 -2.23 -14.48
N MET A 53 -27.62 -3.33 -14.05
CA MET A 53 -27.11 -4.20 -12.99
C MET A 53 -25.87 -4.97 -13.45
N GLU A 54 -25.84 -5.44 -14.70
CA GLU A 54 -24.69 -6.14 -15.28
C GLU A 54 -23.46 -5.23 -15.32
N ARG A 55 -23.65 -3.95 -15.67
CA ARG A 55 -22.58 -2.95 -15.66
C ARG A 55 -22.05 -2.66 -14.26
N VAL A 56 -22.93 -2.56 -13.26
CA VAL A 56 -22.54 -2.37 -11.85
C VAL A 56 -21.70 -3.56 -11.38
N GLU A 57 -22.18 -4.78 -11.57
CA GLU A 57 -21.45 -5.99 -11.17
C GLU A 57 -20.10 -6.14 -11.88
N GLN A 58 -20.03 -5.77 -13.16
CA GLN A 58 -18.76 -5.77 -13.89
C GLN A 58 -17.74 -4.82 -13.23
N LYS A 59 -18.16 -3.61 -12.84
CA LYS A 59 -17.27 -2.62 -12.19
C LYS A 59 -16.88 -3.06 -10.78
N LEU A 60 -17.82 -3.59 -10.00
CA LEU A 60 -17.54 -4.19 -8.70
C LEU A 60 -16.56 -5.36 -8.83
N GLY A 61 -16.69 -6.19 -9.87
CA GLY A 61 -15.74 -7.25 -10.20
C GLY A 61 -14.32 -6.75 -10.39
N TYR A 62 -14.13 -5.65 -11.15
CA TYR A 62 -12.80 -5.05 -11.31
C TYR A 62 -12.23 -4.49 -9.99
N LEU A 63 -13.07 -3.90 -9.14
CA LEU A 63 -12.63 -3.42 -7.82
C LEU A 63 -12.21 -4.57 -6.90
N ARG A 64 -12.93 -5.70 -6.92
CA ARG A 64 -12.57 -6.92 -6.18
C ARG A 64 -11.20 -7.47 -6.63
N ILE A 65 -10.96 -7.57 -7.94
CA ILE A 65 -9.66 -7.99 -8.49
C ILE A 65 -8.54 -7.04 -8.07
N ALA A 66 -8.78 -5.72 -8.09
CA ALA A 66 -7.80 -4.75 -7.65
C ALA A 66 -7.48 -4.87 -6.15
N LEU A 67 -8.49 -5.15 -5.31
CA LEU A 67 -8.28 -5.45 -3.89
C LEU A 67 -7.44 -6.71 -3.65
N GLU A 68 -7.61 -7.75 -4.46
CA GLU A 68 -6.75 -8.95 -4.40
C GLU A 68 -5.29 -8.63 -4.74
N HIS A 69 -5.06 -7.80 -5.76
CA HIS A 69 -3.71 -7.35 -6.11
C HIS A 69 -3.07 -6.47 -5.01
N MET A 70 -3.84 -5.55 -4.43
CA MET A 70 -3.40 -4.75 -3.28
C MET A 70 -3.10 -5.63 -2.07
N GLU A 71 -3.95 -6.62 -1.77
CA GLU A 71 -3.72 -7.60 -0.69
C GLU A 71 -2.43 -8.39 -0.89
N LYS A 72 -2.13 -8.80 -2.12
CA LYS A 72 -0.87 -9.48 -2.41
C LYS A 72 0.33 -8.61 -2.04
N SER A 73 0.33 -7.33 -2.42
CA SER A 73 1.40 -6.40 -2.03
C SER A 73 1.52 -6.27 -0.52
N VAL A 74 0.41 -6.09 0.21
CA VAL A 74 0.40 -5.98 1.67
C VAL A 74 0.88 -7.27 2.35
N THR A 75 0.49 -8.43 1.83
CA THR A 75 0.93 -9.73 2.36
C THR A 75 2.44 -9.90 2.21
N GLU A 76 2.99 -9.51 1.06
CA GLU A 76 4.43 -9.49 0.85
C GLU A 76 5.14 -8.49 1.76
N MET A 77 4.56 -7.31 2.01
CA MET A 77 5.07 -6.34 2.99
C MET A 77 5.13 -6.93 4.41
N MET A 78 4.04 -7.54 4.86
CA MET A 78 3.98 -8.18 6.18
C MET A 78 4.97 -9.34 6.32
N SER A 79 5.20 -10.08 5.24
CA SER A 79 6.22 -11.14 5.22
C SER A 79 7.65 -10.59 5.43
N MET A 80 7.91 -9.34 5.03
CA MET A 80 9.21 -8.71 5.25
C MET A 80 9.44 -8.30 6.71
N LEU A 81 8.40 -8.11 7.52
CA LEU A 81 8.57 -7.81 8.96
C LEU A 81 9.35 -8.90 9.68
N TYR A 82 9.12 -10.17 9.32
CA TYR A 82 9.92 -11.27 9.85
C TYR A 82 11.40 -11.15 9.49
N GLN A 83 11.72 -10.63 8.30
CA GLN A 83 13.11 -10.40 7.90
C GLN A 83 13.71 -9.26 8.72
N VAL A 84 12.95 -8.17 8.91
CA VAL A 84 13.32 -7.05 9.78
C VAL A 84 13.62 -7.52 11.20
N ASP A 85 12.75 -8.34 11.80
CA ASP A 85 12.94 -8.88 13.15
C ASP A 85 14.22 -9.73 13.25
N VAL A 86 14.44 -10.64 12.29
CA VAL A 86 15.67 -11.45 12.24
C VAL A 86 16.93 -10.58 12.09
N PHE A 87 16.85 -9.44 11.40
CA PHE A 87 17.96 -8.48 11.31
C PHE A 87 18.20 -7.73 12.62
N LEU A 88 17.13 -7.37 13.35
CA LEU A 88 17.22 -6.69 14.64
C LEU A 88 17.76 -7.60 15.76
N GLU A 89 17.51 -8.91 15.66
CA GLU A 89 18.01 -9.92 16.60
C GLU A 89 19.49 -10.29 16.37
N GLN A 90 20.08 -9.95 15.22
CA GLN A 90 21.49 -10.21 14.96
C GLN A 90 22.37 -9.32 15.84
N PRO A 91 23.37 -9.88 16.55
CA PRO A 91 24.27 -9.09 17.38
C PRO A 91 25.06 -8.14 16.49
N GLN A 92 24.68 -6.87 16.50
CA GLN A 92 25.34 -5.77 15.79
C GLN A 92 26.83 -5.80 16.15
N THR A 93 27.65 -6.25 15.21
CA THR A 93 29.11 -6.19 15.35
C THR A 93 29.49 -4.72 15.48
N GLN A 94 30.00 -4.38 16.66
CA GLN A 94 30.46 -3.07 17.10
C GLN A 94 31.11 -2.27 15.97
N GLY A 95 30.59 -1.06 15.68
CA GLY A 95 31.35 -0.07 14.92
C GLY A 95 30.59 0.95 14.08
N VAL A 96 29.26 0.88 13.96
CA VAL A 96 28.53 1.78 13.05
C VAL A 96 27.75 2.84 13.82
N SER A 97 28.14 4.09 13.57
CA SER A 97 27.44 5.39 13.69
C SER A 97 26.26 5.52 14.66
N SER A 98 26.24 6.65 15.38
CA SER A 98 25.26 7.13 16.38
C SER A 98 23.76 7.17 15.99
N LYS A 99 23.35 6.62 14.84
CA LYS A 99 21.94 6.59 14.41
C LYS A 99 21.40 5.16 14.52
N ASP A 100 20.30 5.01 15.25
CA ASP A 100 19.73 3.72 15.64
C ASP A 100 18.98 3.07 14.47
N PRO A 101 19.54 2.03 13.81
CA PRO A 101 18.86 1.34 12.70
C PRO A 101 17.53 0.72 13.12
N ARG A 102 17.32 0.53 14.43
CA ARG A 102 16.07 0.06 15.01
C ARG A 102 14.93 1.03 14.78
N ALA A 103 15.17 2.33 14.92
CA ALA A 103 14.13 3.35 14.76
C ALA A 103 13.60 3.42 13.32
N ALA A 104 14.47 3.35 12.31
CA ALA A 104 14.02 3.29 10.92
C ALA A 104 13.25 2.02 10.58
N LEU A 105 13.69 0.89 11.12
CA LEU A 105 13.02 -0.39 10.89
C LEU A 105 11.65 -0.44 11.58
N GLU A 106 11.50 0.24 12.72
CA GLU A 106 10.21 0.49 13.38
C GLU A 106 9.29 1.33 12.47
N HIS A 107 9.79 2.42 11.87
CA HIS A 107 9.01 3.23 10.93
C HIS A 107 8.62 2.50 9.63
N VAL A 108 9.45 1.56 9.16
CA VAL A 108 9.07 0.66 8.05
C VAL A 108 7.95 -0.29 8.48
N SER A 109 7.99 -0.77 9.72
CA SER A 109 6.92 -1.60 10.28
C SER A 109 5.60 -0.85 10.38
N ASP A 110 5.63 0.38 10.92
CA ASP A 110 4.46 1.25 10.99
C ASP A 110 3.88 1.51 9.60
N LEU A 111 4.73 1.76 8.60
CA LEU A 111 4.30 1.96 7.23
C LEU A 111 3.54 0.74 6.67
N PHE A 112 4.03 -0.48 6.91
CA PHE A 112 3.33 -1.69 6.45
C PHE A 112 1.99 -1.87 7.16
N HIS A 113 1.91 -1.56 8.46
CA HIS A 113 0.63 -1.54 9.18
C HIS A 113 -0.34 -0.48 8.66
N MET A 114 0.14 0.67 8.21
CA MET A 114 -0.70 1.66 7.52
C MET A 114 -1.26 1.10 6.20
N TYR A 115 -0.43 0.45 5.37
CA TYR A 115 -0.90 -0.20 4.13
C TYR A 115 -1.94 -1.30 4.40
N GLN A 116 -1.78 -2.08 5.47
CA GLN A 116 -2.78 -3.07 5.88
C GLN A 116 -4.08 -2.42 6.34
N SER A 117 -4.00 -1.37 7.14
CA SER A 117 -5.18 -0.63 7.61
C SER A 117 -5.93 -0.02 6.44
N GLU A 118 -5.22 0.58 5.50
CA GLU A 118 -5.77 1.14 4.27
C GLU A 118 -6.50 0.08 3.42
N LEU A 119 -5.89 -1.10 3.25
CA LEU A 119 -6.54 -2.22 2.54
C LEU A 119 -7.86 -2.63 3.21
N LEU A 120 -7.89 -2.67 4.54
CA LEU A 120 -9.09 -3.00 5.31
C LEU A 120 -10.17 -1.93 5.12
N GLU A 121 -9.82 -0.64 5.20
CA GLU A 121 -10.74 0.46 4.96
C GLU A 121 -11.35 0.41 3.55
N LYS A 122 -10.56 0.05 2.53
CA LYS A 122 -11.07 -0.11 1.16
C LYS A 122 -12.00 -1.32 1.04
N ARG A 123 -11.68 -2.44 1.69
CA ARG A 123 -12.58 -3.60 1.75
C ARG A 123 -13.90 -3.29 2.43
N GLU A 124 -13.84 -2.58 3.56
CA GLU A 124 -15.01 -2.10 4.28
C GLU A 124 -15.84 -1.17 3.40
N ALA A 125 -15.23 -0.16 2.77
CA ALA A 125 -15.94 0.76 1.89
C ALA A 125 -16.65 0.02 0.72
N LEU A 126 -16.02 -1.02 0.14
CA LEU A 126 -16.69 -1.83 -0.88
C LEU A 126 -17.86 -2.62 -0.32
N ALA A 127 -17.70 -3.21 0.87
CA ALA A 127 -18.76 -3.95 1.55
C ALA A 127 -19.94 -3.02 1.87
N ASP A 128 -19.68 -1.88 2.49
CA ASP A 128 -20.66 -0.84 2.83
C ASP A 128 -21.43 -0.40 1.58
N LEU A 129 -20.75 -0.20 0.45
CA LEU A 129 -21.41 0.15 -0.81
C LEU A 129 -22.35 -0.98 -1.28
N THR A 130 -21.88 -2.22 -1.27
CA THR A 130 -22.69 -3.37 -1.73
C THR A 130 -23.86 -3.70 -0.80
N CYS A 131 -23.76 -3.34 0.48
CA CYS A 131 -24.83 -3.45 1.46
C CYS A 131 -25.73 -2.21 1.50
N GLU A 132 -25.49 -1.22 0.64
CA GLU A 132 -26.21 0.06 0.59
C GLU A 132 -26.14 0.87 1.90
N GLU A 133 -25.09 0.67 2.71
CA GLU A 133 -24.87 1.36 3.99
C GLU A 133 -24.25 2.76 3.81
N ILE A 134 -23.56 2.99 2.69
CA ILE A 134 -23.01 4.30 2.31
C ILE A 134 -23.50 4.73 0.93
N SER A 135 -23.56 6.04 0.70
CA SER A 135 -23.91 6.54 -0.63
C SER A 135 -22.75 6.29 -1.62
N PRO A 136 -23.04 6.17 -2.94
CA PRO A 136 -21.99 6.02 -3.94
C PRO A 136 -20.97 7.17 -3.91
N ALA A 137 -21.41 8.38 -3.60
CA ALA A 137 -20.54 9.56 -3.49
C ALA A 137 -19.58 9.44 -2.29
N ASP A 138 -20.08 9.01 -1.13
CA ASP A 138 -19.27 8.77 0.07
C ASP A 138 -18.26 7.64 -0.17
N PHE A 139 -18.69 6.57 -0.84
CA PHE A 139 -17.80 5.50 -1.28
C PHE A 139 -16.65 6.04 -2.13
N ALA A 140 -16.94 6.83 -3.16
CA ALA A 140 -15.91 7.35 -4.04
C ALA A 140 -14.93 8.29 -3.32
N GLN A 141 -15.42 9.08 -2.37
CA GLN A 141 -14.56 9.91 -1.53
C GLN A 141 -13.63 9.04 -0.66
N ARG A 142 -14.18 8.09 0.10
CA ARG A 142 -13.40 7.16 0.95
C ARG A 142 -12.42 6.34 0.11
N TRP A 143 -12.81 5.92 -1.09
CA TRP A 143 -11.97 5.15 -2.00
C TRP A 143 -10.84 5.98 -2.58
N SER A 144 -11.06 7.27 -2.87
CA SER A 144 -10.04 8.12 -3.50
C SER A 144 -8.90 8.56 -2.58
N SER A 145 -9.11 8.54 -1.27
CA SER A 145 -8.07 8.93 -0.30
C SER A 145 -7.04 7.81 -0.09
N LEU A 146 -5.78 8.22 0.06
CA LEU A 146 -4.63 7.44 0.53
C LEU A 146 -3.78 8.30 1.48
N ASP A 147 -4.40 9.25 2.18
CA ASP A 147 -3.68 10.35 2.84
C ASP A 147 -2.81 9.85 3.99
N SER A 148 -3.30 8.86 4.74
CA SER A 148 -2.57 8.20 5.84
C SER A 148 -1.30 7.52 5.34
N VAL A 149 -1.40 6.71 4.28
CA VAL A 149 -0.27 5.99 3.68
C VAL A 149 0.76 6.95 3.07
N LYS A 150 0.31 8.00 2.38
CA LYS A 150 1.21 9.00 1.78
C LYS A 150 1.99 9.77 2.84
N SER A 151 1.33 10.13 3.94
CA SER A 151 1.99 10.81 5.06
C SER A 151 3.01 9.89 5.73
N GLY A 152 2.63 8.65 6.04
CA GLY A 152 3.52 7.66 6.64
C GLY A 152 4.75 7.40 5.78
N ARG A 153 4.57 7.18 4.47
CA ARG A 153 5.67 6.92 3.55
C ARG A 153 6.69 8.06 3.51
N LYS A 154 6.21 9.31 3.51
CA LYS A 154 7.09 10.48 3.50
C LYS A 154 7.98 10.51 4.74
N GLN A 155 7.39 10.29 5.92
CA GLN A 155 8.14 10.22 7.17
C GLN A 155 9.17 9.10 7.14
N THR A 156 8.76 7.89 6.76
CA THR A 156 9.67 6.73 6.67
C THR A 156 10.83 7.00 5.70
N MET A 157 10.58 7.63 4.54
CA MET A 157 11.64 7.99 3.59
C MET A 157 12.60 9.05 4.14
N ASP A 158 12.10 10.06 4.84
CA ASP A 158 12.93 11.11 5.46
C ASP A 158 13.86 10.50 6.53
N ASP A 159 13.33 9.65 7.42
CA ASP A 159 14.10 8.98 8.48
C ASP A 159 15.15 8.00 7.91
N LEU A 160 14.82 7.32 6.81
CA LEU A 160 15.72 6.39 6.12
C LEU A 160 16.84 7.13 5.36
N ALA A 161 16.52 8.25 4.70
CA ALA A 161 17.51 9.09 4.03
C ALA A 161 18.54 9.63 5.04
N ASP A 162 18.07 10.03 6.22
CA ASP A 162 18.91 10.47 7.33
C ASP A 162 19.86 9.37 7.83
N LEU A 163 19.43 8.10 7.84
CA LEU A 163 20.28 6.97 8.20
C LEU A 163 21.35 6.69 7.15
N LEU A 164 20.97 6.67 5.87
CA LEU A 164 21.91 6.44 4.76
C LEU A 164 22.96 7.55 4.66
N ALA A 165 22.57 8.81 4.87
CA ALA A 165 23.49 9.94 4.89
C ALA A 165 24.47 9.89 6.08
N GLY A 166 24.11 9.20 7.17
CA GLY A 166 25.00 8.99 8.33
C GLY A 166 25.91 7.75 8.22
N LEU A 167 25.72 6.93 7.18
CA LEU A 167 26.50 5.72 6.86
C LEU A 167 27.59 5.98 5.80
N GLY A 168 27.46 7.04 5.00
CA GLY A 168 28.44 7.48 3.99
C GLY A 168 29.41 8.53 4.51
#